data_AF-A0A6V7JBJ4-F1
#
_entry.id   AF-A0A6V7JBJ4-F1
#
_cell.length_a   1.000
_cell.length_b   1.000
_cell.length_c   1.000
_cell.angle_alpha   90.00
_cell.angle_beta   90.00
_cell.angle_gamma   90.00
#
_symmetry.space_group_name_H-M   'P 1'
#
loop_
_entity.id
_entity.type
_entity.pdbx_description
1 polymer ?
#
loop_
_entity_poly.entity_id
_entity_poly.type
_entity_poly.pdbx_seq_one_letter_code
_entity_poly.pdbx_strand_id
1 'polypeptide(L)' 'CQHLEVEDIEMERTTIAIVGAGIAGLGAAKALEDNGFYDYILLE' A
#
# COMPACT_ATOMS: atom_id res chain seq x y z
N CYS A 1 28.65 14.41 18.21
CA CYS A 1 27.17 14.42 18.05
C CYS A 1 26.86 15.18 16.77
N GLN A 2 26.49 14.49 15.69
CA GLN A 2 25.99 15.15 14.49
C GLN A 2 24.52 14.75 14.32
N HIS A 3 23.70 15.79 14.43
CA HIS A 3 22.27 15.83 14.19
C HIS A 3 22.08 15.62 12.68
N LEU A 4 21.40 14.56 12.27
CA LEU A 4 21.02 14.33 10.88
C LEU A 4 19.56 14.73 10.73
N GLU A 5 19.35 15.87 10.10
CA GLU A 5 18.04 16.35 9.67
C GLU A 5 17.60 15.46 8.51
N VAL A 6 16.65 14.57 8.78
CA VAL A 6 15.96 13.81 7.74
C VAL A 6 14.97 14.77 7.08
N GLU A 7 15.33 15.26 5.89
CA GLU A 7 14.36 15.86 4.98
C GLU A 7 13.35 14.77 4.60
N ASP A 8 12.11 14.95 5.05
CA ASP A 8 10.98 14.12 4.66
C ASP A 8 10.72 14.31 3.16
N ILE A 9 11.36 13.50 2.32
CA ILE A 9 10.92 13.31 0.94
C ILE A 9 9.51 12.73 1.05
N GLU A 10 8.48 13.55 0.81
CA GLU A 10 7.09 13.08 0.70
C GLU A 10 7.02 12.10 -0.47
N MET A 11 7.22 10.82 -0.18
CA MET A 11 6.87 9.76 -1.09
C MET A 11 5.36 9.82 -1.28
N GLU A 12 4.89 10.10 -2.49
CA GLU A 12 3.47 9.99 -2.84
C GLU A 12 2.99 8.58 -2.45
N ARG A 13 2.26 8.50 -1.33
CA ARG A 13 1.68 7.26 -0.85
C ARG A 13 0.49 6.94 -1.75
N THR A 14 0.68 5.95 -2.62
CA THR A 14 -0.41 5.43 -3.45
C THR A 14 -1.31 4.56 -2.59
N THR A 15 -2.46 5.09 -2.19
CA THR A 15 -3.50 4.31 -1.50
C THR A 15 -4.36 3.59 -2.54
N ILE A 16 -4.54 2.28 -2.38
CA ILE A 16 -5.23 1.43 -3.36
C ILE A 16 -6.59 0.98 -2.80
N ALA A 17 -7.66 1.09 -3.59
CA ALA A 17 -8.97 0.55 -3.24
C ALA A 17 -9.30 -0.66 -4.12
N ILE A 18 -9.56 -1.81 -3.50
CA ILE A 18 -10.05 -3.02 -4.16
C ILE A 18 -11.55 -3.12 -3.87
N VAL A 19 -12.38 -3.10 -4.92
CA VAL A 19 -13.84 -3.23 -4.81
C VAL A 19 -14.26 -4.62 -5.24
N GLY A 20 -14.96 -5.34 -4.36
CA GLY A 20 -15.36 -6.73 -4.51
C GLY A 20 -14.39 -7.70 -3.82
N ALA A 21 -14.78 -8.22 -2.66
CA ALA A 21 -13.99 -9.14 -1.83
C ALA A 21 -14.14 -10.64 -2.22
N GLY A 22 -14.39 -10.93 -3.50
CA GLY A 22 -14.42 -12.29 -4.03
C GLY A 22 -13.02 -12.90 -4.20
N ILE A 23 -12.93 -14.09 -4.81
CA ILE A 23 -11.64 -14.77 -5.08
C ILE A 23 -10.68 -13.85 -5.85
N ALA A 24 -11.19 -13.08 -6.81
CA ALA A 24 -10.40 -12.12 -7.57
C ALA A 24 -9.89 -10.95 -6.70
N GLY A 25 -10.73 -10.42 -5.79
CA GLY A 25 -10.35 -9.32 -4.90
C GLY A 25 -9.28 -9.73 -3.89
N LEU A 26 -9.43 -10.90 -3.29
CA LEU A 26 -8.40 -11.47 -2.41
C LEU A 26 -7.10 -11.79 -3.17
N GLY A 27 -7.21 -12.27 -4.41
CA GLY A 27 -6.05 -12.49 -5.28
C GLY A 27 -5.32 -11.19 -5.63
N ALA A 28 -6.05 -10.10 -5.86
CA ALA A 28 -5.47 -8.78 -6.08
C ALA A 28 -4.76 -8.26 -4.83
N ALA A 29 -5.37 -8.39 -3.64
CA ALA A 29 -4.76 -8.01 -2.37
C ALA A 29 -3.44 -8.78 -2.12
N LYS A 30 -3.45 -10.10 -2.32
CA LYS A 30 -2.26 -10.96 -2.25
C LYS A 30 -1.14 -10.47 -3.19
N ALA A 31 -1.49 -10.13 -4.42
CA ALA A 31 -0.54 -9.65 -5.42
C ALA A 31 0.05 -8.28 -5.06
N LEU A 32 -0.74 -7.37 -4.46
CA LEU A 32 -0.25 -6.09 -3.96
C LEU A 32 0.78 -6.29 -2.83
N GLU A 33 0.46 -7.14 -1.86
CA GLU A 33 1.36 -7.45 -0.75
C GLU A 33 2.68 -8.07 -1.21
N ASP A 34 2.63 -9.00 -2.17
CA ASP A 34 3.81 -9.65 -2.75
C ASP A 34 4.72 -8.67 -3.52
N ASN A 35 4.18 -7.52 -3.94
CA ASN A 35 4.91 -6.44 -4.63
C ASN A 35 5.23 -5.25 -3.70
N GLY A 36 5.03 -5.39 -2.39
CA GLY A 36 5.40 -4.37 -1.40
C GLY A 36 4.37 -3.24 -1.22
N PHE A 37 3.15 -3.41 -1.73
CA PHE A 37 2.05 -2.48 -1.53
C PHE A 37 1.17 -2.99 -0.38
N TYR A 38 1.19 -2.26 0.74
CA TYR A 38 0.44 -2.60 1.94
C TYR A 38 -0.65 -1.57 2.30
N ASP A 39 -0.64 -0.42 1.63
CA ASP A 39 -1.63 0.63 1.85
C ASP A 39 -2.83 0.45 0.90
N TYR A 40 -3.72 -0.48 1.27
CA TYR A 40 -4.93 -0.74 0.51
C TYR A 40 -6.16 -0.96 1.40
N ILE A 41 -7.33 -0.69 0.84
CA ILE A 41 -8.64 -0.99 1.44
C ILE A 41 -9.37 -1.98 0.53
N LEU A 42 -9.89 -3.06 1.12
CA LEU A 42 -10.77 -4.01 0.45
C LEU A 42 -12.21 -3.74 0.86
N LEU A 43 -13.07 -3.47 -0.13
CA LEU A 43 -14.50 -3.20 0.05
C LEU A 43 -15.32 -4.34 -0.58
N GLU A 44 -16.41 -4.74 0.07
CA GLU A 44 -17.43 -5.62 -0.52
C GLU A 44 -18.55 -4.78 -1.13
#